data_AF-A0A840CLC0-F1
#
_entry.id   AF-A0A840CLC0-F1
#
_cell.length_a   1.000
_cell.length_b   1.000
_cell.length_c   1.000
_cell.angle_alpha   90.00
_cell.angle_beta   90.00
_cell.angle_gamma   90.00
#
_symmetry.space_group_name_H-M   'P 1'
#
loop_
_entity.id
_entity.type
_entity.pdbx_description
1 polymer ?
#
loop_
_entity_poly.entity_id
_entity_poly.type
_entity_poly.pdbx_seq_one_letter_code
_entity_poly.pdbx_strand_id
1 'polypeptide(L)'
;MKKLISALILSLLICTSCYDDGDKPVADIKAFAFYETTDNPGIKKPDIDAKVFYYYKIYPDDFSGYIYEKDGVFIKDNLPDIKPDEEYRIGENGSVSFIPEYMNGSATIVIESKYYEGQIASTCFSSTKNGAGFHKTFKFE
;
A
#
# COMPACT_ATOMS: atom_id res chain seq x y z
N MET A 1 6.71 7.37 34.29
CA MET A 1 7.10 6.85 32.96
C MET A 1 5.90 6.19 32.33
N LYS A 2 5.12 6.93 31.52
CA LYS A 2 3.96 6.37 30.80
C LYS A 2 4.46 5.85 29.46
N LYS A 3 4.42 4.53 29.26
CA LYS A 3 4.69 3.91 27.97
C LYS A 3 3.54 4.29 27.04
N LEU A 4 3.81 5.13 26.04
CA LEU A 4 2.94 5.34 24.89
C LEU A 4 2.94 4.03 24.10
N ILE A 5 1.92 3.21 24.30
CA ILE A 5 1.62 2.07 23.44
C ILE A 5 0.98 2.69 22.20
N SER A 6 1.79 2.90 21.16
CA SER A 6 1.28 3.19 19.81
C SER A 6 0.62 1.91 19.31
N ALA A 7 -0.69 1.81 19.50
CA ALA A 7 -1.49 0.73 18.95
C ALA A 7 -1.72 1.04 17.47
N LEU A 8 -0.89 0.47 16.60
CA LEU A 8 -1.10 0.45 15.16
C LEU A 8 -2.41 -0.30 14.89
N ILE A 9 -3.50 0.44 14.65
CA ILE A 9 -4.80 -0.14 14.30
C ILE A 9 -4.71 -0.53 12.82
N LEU A 10 -4.30 -1.78 12.59
CA LEU A 10 -4.34 -2.42 11.29
C LEU A 10 -5.81 -2.50 10.85
N SER A 11 -6.27 -1.54 10.03
CA SER A 11 -7.57 -1.59 9.39
C SER A 11 -7.55 -2.74 8.37
N LEU A 12 -7.87 -3.95 8.83
CA LEU A 12 -8.10 -5.15 8.04
C LEU A 12 -9.33 -4.92 7.15
N LEU A 13 -9.11 -4.34 5.97
CA LEU A 13 -10.06 -4.38 4.88
C LEU A 13 -10.15 -5.83 4.38
N ILE A 14 -11.39 -6.31 4.37
CA ILE A 14 -11.80 -7.70 4.20
C ILE A 14 -11.35 -8.17 2.81
N CYS A 15 -10.49 -9.19 2.80
CA CYS A 15 -9.94 -9.82 1.59
C CYS A 15 -11.03 -10.58 0.84
N THR A 16 -11.50 -10.07 -0.30
CA THR A 16 -12.09 -10.93 -1.32
C THR A 16 -10.96 -11.69 -1.99
N SER A 17 -10.94 -13.01 -1.79
CA SER A 17 -9.97 -13.99 -2.28
C SER A 17 -9.09 -13.52 -3.45
N CYS A 18 -7.84 -13.14 -3.17
CA CYS A 18 -6.76 -13.14 -4.15
C CYS A 18 -6.40 -14.61 -4.47
N TYR A 19 -7.35 -15.40 -4.97
CA TYR A 19 -7.07 -16.74 -5.48
C TYR A 19 -6.57 -16.61 -6.91
N ASP A 20 -5.39 -17.17 -7.13
CA ASP A 20 -4.66 -17.17 -8.40
C ASP A 20 -5.47 -17.94 -9.45
N ASP A 21 -5.86 -17.24 -10.51
CA ASP A 21 -6.67 -17.76 -11.61
C ASP A 21 -5.88 -17.73 -12.93
N GLY A 22 -4.56 -17.92 -12.81
CA GLY A 22 -3.58 -18.18 -13.87
C GLY A 22 -3.19 -16.94 -14.71
N ASP A 23 -1.88 -16.85 -15.03
CA ASP A 23 -1.14 -16.17 -16.13
C ASP A 23 -1.74 -14.94 -16.85
N LYS A 24 -2.70 -14.23 -16.25
CA LYS A 24 -3.27 -13.02 -16.81
C LYS A 24 -2.39 -11.84 -16.36
N PRO A 25 -2.02 -10.93 -17.29
CA PRO A 25 -1.28 -9.75 -16.92
C PRO A 25 -2.13 -8.85 -16.01
N VAL A 26 -1.51 -8.30 -14.98
CA VAL A 26 -1.96 -7.19 -14.17
C VAL A 26 -2.00 -5.99 -15.10
N ALA A 27 -3.22 -5.54 -15.39
CA ALA A 27 -3.44 -4.32 -16.15
C ALA A 27 -3.00 -3.08 -15.35
N ASP A 28 -2.90 -1.93 -16.03
CA ASP A 28 -2.53 -0.63 -15.49
C ASP A 28 -3.07 -0.41 -14.06
N ILE A 29 -2.15 -0.17 -13.12
CA ILE A 29 -2.48 0.12 -11.73
C ILE A 29 -2.55 1.64 -11.58
N LYS A 30 -3.60 2.11 -10.91
CA LYS A 30 -3.73 3.50 -10.49
C LYS A 30 -3.86 3.59 -8.98
N ALA A 31 -2.88 4.20 -8.34
CA ALA A 31 -2.92 4.50 -6.92
C ALA A 31 -3.30 5.97 -6.69
N PHE A 32 -4.11 6.21 -5.67
CA PHE A 32 -4.52 7.53 -5.22
C PHE A 32 -4.21 7.66 -3.73
N ALA A 33 -3.54 8.74 -3.36
CA ALA A 33 -3.25 9.06 -1.97
C ALA A 33 -3.63 10.51 -1.67
N PHE A 34 -4.42 10.66 -0.62
CA PHE A 34 -4.83 11.95 -0.08
C PHE A 34 -4.68 11.95 1.43
N TYR A 35 -4.64 13.11 2.05
CA TYR A 35 -4.74 13.27 3.50
C TYR A 35 -5.83 14.28 3.88
N GLU A 36 -6.38 14.13 5.07
CA GLU A 36 -7.27 15.09 5.72
C GLU A 36 -6.63 15.55 7.04
N THR A 37 -6.68 16.85 7.33
CA THR A 37 -6.18 17.43 8.58
C THR A 37 -7.32 17.70 9.57
N THR A 38 -7.05 17.68 10.87
CA THR A 38 -8.03 18.04 11.92
C THR A 38 -8.56 19.46 11.79
N ASP A 39 -7.74 20.39 11.28
CA ASP A 39 -8.13 21.81 11.12
C ASP A 39 -9.14 22.02 10.00
N ASN A 40 -9.22 21.08 9.05
CA ASN A 40 -10.08 21.17 7.87
C ASN A 40 -10.69 19.79 7.57
N PRO A 41 -11.57 19.28 8.45
CA PRO A 41 -12.13 17.95 8.31
C PRO A 41 -12.93 17.83 7.01
N GLY A 42 -12.77 16.71 6.29
CA GLY A 42 -13.45 16.45 5.02
C GLY A 42 -12.82 17.11 3.79
N ILE A 43 -11.81 17.98 3.93
CA ILE A 43 -11.04 18.49 2.79
C ILE A 43 -9.88 17.54 2.49
N LYS A 44 -9.99 16.81 1.38
CA LYS A 44 -8.94 15.92 0.89
C LYS A 44 -7.87 16.71 0.13
N LYS A 45 -6.62 16.60 0.56
CA LYS A 45 -5.46 17.18 -0.13
C LYS A 45 -4.61 16.06 -0.73
N PRO A 46 -4.09 16.21 -1.96
CA PRO A 46 -3.12 15.27 -2.53
C PRO A 46 -1.96 15.02 -1.57
N ASP A 47 -1.65 13.76 -1.29
CA ASP A 47 -0.46 13.37 -0.53
C ASP A 47 0.72 13.26 -1.49
N ILE A 48 1.18 14.42 -1.98
CA ILE A 48 2.24 14.53 -2.99
C ILE A 48 3.51 13.88 -2.44
N ASP A 49 4.21 13.12 -3.29
CA ASP A 49 5.41 12.35 -2.96
C ASP A 49 5.21 11.17 -1.99
N ALA A 50 3.96 10.85 -1.62
CA ALA A 50 3.67 9.57 -0.97
C ALA A 50 4.18 8.41 -1.85
N LYS A 51 4.81 7.43 -1.21
CA LYS A 51 5.46 6.32 -1.91
C LYS A 51 4.46 5.19 -2.12
N VAL A 52 4.50 4.59 -3.30
CA VAL A 52 3.66 3.46 -3.68
C VAL A 52 4.58 2.30 -4.02
N PHE A 53 4.45 1.21 -3.29
CA PHE A 53 5.29 0.02 -3.38
C PHE A 53 4.52 -1.13 -3.98
N TYR A 54 5.11 -1.82 -4.94
CA TYR A 54 4.58 -3.02 -5.58
C TYR A 54 5.31 -4.26 -5.06
N TYR A 55 4.56 -5.30 -4.68
CA TYR A 55 5.10 -6.60 -4.25
C TYR A 55 4.46 -7.70 -5.07
N TYR A 56 5.24 -8.34 -5.93
CA TYR A 56 4.84 -9.42 -6.82
C TYR A 56 4.71 -10.74 -6.07
N LYS A 57 3.56 -11.42 -6.22
CA LYS A 57 3.27 -12.71 -5.55
C LYS A 57 3.41 -12.70 -4.02
N ILE A 58 3.34 -11.52 -3.42
CA ILE A 58 3.20 -11.35 -1.97
C ILE A 58 1.74 -11.05 -1.68
N TYR A 59 1.14 -11.84 -0.81
CA TYR A 59 -0.23 -11.69 -0.32
C TYR A 59 -0.25 -10.94 1.02
N PRO A 60 -1.38 -10.31 1.39
CA PRO A 60 -1.51 -9.64 2.69
C PRO A 60 -1.10 -10.51 3.89
N ASP A 61 -1.38 -11.82 3.84
CA ASP A 61 -1.04 -12.77 4.90
C ASP A 61 0.46 -13.06 5.01
N ASP A 62 1.24 -12.83 3.95
CA ASP A 62 2.70 -13.02 3.97
C ASP A 62 3.40 -11.97 4.86
N PHE A 63 2.77 -10.80 5.04
CA PHE A 63 3.24 -9.79 5.99
C PHE A 63 2.95 -10.16 7.46
N SER A 64 2.29 -11.29 7.73
CA SER A 64 1.88 -11.66 9.08
C SER A 64 3.07 -11.84 10.03
N GLY A 65 3.08 -11.00 11.07
CA GLY A 65 4.14 -10.92 12.07
C GLY A 65 5.42 -10.24 11.60
N TYR A 66 5.44 -9.68 10.39
CA TYR A 66 6.46 -8.71 10.00
C TYR A 66 6.11 -7.32 10.55
N ILE A 67 7.14 -6.51 10.76
CA ILE A 67 7.04 -5.11 11.16
C ILE A 67 7.43 -4.27 9.95
N TYR A 68 6.58 -3.30 9.61
CA TYR A 68 6.94 -2.28 8.63
C TYR A 68 7.97 -1.33 9.23
N GLU A 69 9.09 -1.13 8.54
CA GLU A 69 10.10 -0.15 8.91
C GLU A 69 9.92 1.15 8.11
N LYS A 70 10.49 1.19 6.91
CA LYS A 70 10.47 2.33 6.00
C LYS A 70 10.77 1.87 4.59
N ASP A 71 10.49 2.71 3.60
CA ASP A 71 10.89 2.48 2.21
C ASP A 71 10.35 1.14 1.66
N GLY A 72 9.18 0.71 2.15
CA GLY A 72 8.56 -0.55 1.74
C GLY A 72 9.14 -1.81 2.40
N VAL A 73 10.10 -1.67 3.30
CA VAL A 73 10.75 -2.85 3.89
C VAL A 73 9.98 -3.34 5.10
N PHE A 74 9.66 -4.64 5.09
CA PHE A 74 9.07 -5.35 6.21
C PHE A 74 10.10 -6.35 6.77
N ILE A 75 10.36 -6.29 8.07
CA ILE A 75 11.36 -7.13 8.75
C ILE A 75 10.72 -8.06 9.78
N LYS A 76 11.37 -9.20 10.02
CA LYS A 76 11.00 -10.15 11.07
C LYS A 76 12.20 -10.94 11.52
N ASP A 77 12.38 -11.07 12.83
CA ASP A 77 13.51 -11.79 13.39
C ASP A 77 13.66 -13.20 12.82
N ASN A 78 14.87 -13.53 12.34
CA ASN A 78 15.23 -14.82 11.76
C ASN A 78 14.51 -15.20 10.45
N LEU A 79 13.89 -14.23 9.76
CA LEU A 79 13.33 -14.42 8.43
C LEU A 79 13.87 -13.37 7.46
N PRO A 80 13.90 -13.67 6.14
CA PRO A 80 14.31 -12.69 5.14
C PRO A 80 13.36 -11.48 5.12
N ASP A 81 13.90 -10.29 4.92
CA ASP A 81 13.11 -9.09 4.69
C ASP A 81 12.18 -9.25 3.48
N ILE A 82 10.96 -8.74 3.57
CA ILE A 82 10.10 -8.54 2.39
C ILE A 82 10.39 -7.13 1.87
N LYS A 83 10.77 -7.04 0.59
CA LYS A 83 11.13 -5.80 -0.09
C LYS A 83 10.22 -5.59 -1.29
N PRO A 84 9.95 -4.33 -1.67
CA PRO A 84 9.20 -4.05 -2.87
C PRO A 84 10.01 -4.44 -4.11
N ASP A 85 9.31 -4.92 -5.13
CA ASP A 85 9.89 -5.12 -6.45
C ASP A 85 10.02 -3.78 -7.18
N GLU A 86 9.06 -2.86 -6.98
CA GLU A 86 9.01 -1.55 -7.64
C GLU A 86 8.50 -0.44 -6.70
N GLU A 87 8.98 0.78 -6.91
CA GLU A 87 8.57 2.00 -6.19
C GLU A 87 8.08 3.08 -7.17
N TYR A 88 6.99 3.74 -6.80
CA TYR A 88 6.39 4.86 -7.51
C TYR A 88 6.06 6.00 -6.54
N ARG A 89 5.74 7.18 -7.07
CA ARG A 89 5.40 8.37 -6.28
C ARG A 89 4.09 9.00 -6.74
N ILE A 90 3.29 9.42 -5.78
CA ILE A 90 2.05 10.16 -6.02
C ILE A 90 2.37 11.55 -6.55
N GLY A 91 1.82 11.89 -7.72
CA GLY A 91 2.00 13.19 -8.35
C GLY A 91 1.09 14.29 -7.76
N GLU A 92 1.22 15.50 -8.31
CA GLU A 92 0.50 16.71 -7.83
C GLU A 92 -1.02 16.57 -7.78
N ASN A 93 -1.59 15.71 -8.63
CA ASN A 93 -3.04 15.47 -8.69
C ASN A 93 -3.53 14.40 -7.68
N GLY A 94 -2.64 13.90 -6.82
CA GLY A 94 -2.97 12.88 -5.81
C GLY A 94 -3.04 11.46 -6.37
N SER A 95 -2.46 11.21 -7.55
CA SER A 95 -2.42 9.87 -8.14
C SER A 95 -1.12 9.55 -8.88
N VAL A 96 -0.90 8.25 -9.10
CA VAL A 96 0.10 7.71 -10.03
C VAL A 96 -0.50 6.54 -10.79
N SER A 97 -0.18 6.45 -12.07
CA SER A 97 -0.52 5.33 -12.95
C SER A 97 0.76 4.65 -13.40
N PHE A 98 0.81 3.33 -13.29
CA PHE A 98 1.97 2.54 -13.68
C PHE A 98 1.58 1.15 -14.17
N ILE A 99 2.49 0.53 -14.92
CA ILE A 99 2.39 -0.85 -15.38
C ILE A 99 3.59 -1.59 -14.79
N PRO A 100 3.37 -2.52 -13.84
CA PRO A 100 4.47 -3.29 -13.25
C PRO A 100 5.20 -4.12 -14.29
N GLU A 101 6.50 -4.34 -14.11
CA GLU A 101 7.31 -5.24 -14.93
C GLU A 101 6.79 -6.69 -14.82
N TYR A 102 6.45 -7.10 -13.59
CA TYR A 102 5.92 -8.43 -13.30
C TYR A 102 4.39 -8.44 -13.33
N MET A 103 3.82 -8.66 -14.51
CA MET A 103 2.37 -8.59 -14.70
C MET A 103 1.61 -9.87 -14.34
N ASN A 104 2.21 -11.07 -14.33
CA ASN A 104 1.41 -12.30 -14.26
C ASN A 104 1.20 -12.80 -12.83
N GLY A 105 -0.01 -12.66 -12.27
CA GLY A 105 -0.39 -13.22 -10.98
C GLY A 105 -1.01 -12.20 -10.02
N SER A 106 -0.88 -12.46 -8.72
CA SER A 106 -1.30 -11.52 -7.68
C SER A 106 -0.18 -10.55 -7.31
N ALA A 107 -0.57 -9.40 -6.80
CA ALA A 107 0.35 -8.44 -6.21
C ALA A 107 -0.29 -7.69 -5.05
N THR A 108 0.55 -7.27 -4.11
CA THR A 108 0.15 -6.32 -3.07
C THR A 108 0.71 -4.94 -3.42
N ILE A 109 -0.11 -3.91 -3.22
CA ILE A 109 0.33 -2.52 -3.22
C ILE A 109 0.34 -2.01 -1.78
N VAL A 110 1.39 -1.30 -1.40
CA VAL A 110 1.46 -0.56 -0.14
C VAL A 110 1.69 0.92 -0.46
N ILE A 111 0.91 1.81 0.15
CA ILE A 111 1.13 3.26 0.11
C ILE A 111 1.67 3.70 1.46
N GLU A 112 2.83 4.36 1.48
CA GLU A 112 3.39 5.06 2.64
C GLU A 112 3.08 6.55 2.51
N SER A 113 2.34 7.10 3.48
CA SER A 113 1.97 8.52 3.48
C SER A 113 3.20 9.41 3.62
N LYS A 114 3.25 10.48 2.83
CA LYS A 114 4.29 11.50 3.00
C LYS A 114 3.93 12.50 4.10
N TYR A 115 2.67 12.88 4.19
CA TYR A 115 2.19 13.82 5.22
C TYR A 115 2.14 13.18 6.62
N TYR A 116 1.59 11.97 6.72
CA TYR A 116 1.53 11.21 7.97
C TYR A 116 2.62 10.14 8.01
N GLU A 117 3.87 10.56 8.22
CA GLU A 117 5.04 9.66 8.24
C GLU A 117 4.82 8.46 9.18
N GLY A 118 5.09 7.25 8.68
CA GLY A 118 4.88 5.99 9.39
C GLY A 118 3.48 5.38 9.22
N GLN A 119 2.50 6.10 8.65
CA GLN A 119 1.23 5.48 8.27
C GLN A 119 1.32 4.83 6.90
N ILE A 120 0.87 3.58 6.84
CA ILE A 120 0.77 2.81 5.60
C ILE A 120 -0.66 2.34 5.35
N ALA A 121 -0.97 2.03 4.10
CA ALA A 121 -2.17 1.31 3.72
C ALA A 121 -1.84 0.32 2.61
N SER A 122 -2.50 -0.84 2.60
CA SER A 122 -2.26 -1.86 1.58
C SER A 122 -3.53 -2.40 0.96
N THR A 123 -3.39 -2.94 -0.25
CA THR A 123 -4.44 -3.70 -0.94
C THR A 123 -3.80 -4.80 -1.80
N CYS A 124 -4.52 -5.88 -2.03
CA CYS A 124 -4.12 -6.93 -2.97
C CYS A 124 -4.93 -6.82 -4.26
N PHE A 125 -4.28 -7.11 -5.38
CA PHE A 125 -4.90 -7.31 -6.68
C PHE A 125 -4.58 -8.71 -7.17
N SER A 126 -5.60 -9.47 -7.57
CA SER A 126 -5.43 -10.60 -8.47
C SER A 126 -5.56 -10.11 -9.90
N SER A 127 -5.00 -10.84 -10.87
CA SER A 127 -4.99 -10.44 -12.28
C SER A 127 -6.35 -9.91 -12.77
N THR A 128 -6.48 -8.61 -12.97
CA THR A 128 -7.69 -7.99 -13.50
C THR A 128 -7.45 -7.61 -14.97
N LYS A 129 -8.32 -8.08 -15.87
CA LYS A 129 -8.27 -7.69 -17.29
C LYS A 129 -8.56 -6.19 -17.52
N ASN A 130 -9.02 -5.46 -16.51
CA ASN A 130 -9.65 -4.13 -16.63
C ASN A 130 -9.03 -3.04 -15.74
N GLY A 131 -7.72 -3.11 -15.49
CA GLY A 131 -7.01 -2.18 -14.60
C GLY A 131 -7.35 -2.37 -13.13
N ALA A 132 -6.56 -1.77 -12.24
CA ALA A 132 -6.73 -1.86 -10.80
C ALA A 132 -6.58 -0.48 -10.15
N GLY A 133 -7.41 -0.18 -9.15
CA GLY A 133 -7.43 1.11 -8.47
C GLY A 133 -7.28 0.97 -6.96
N PHE A 134 -6.32 1.67 -6.36
CA PHE A 134 -6.21 1.78 -4.90
C PHE A 134 -6.42 3.22 -4.46
N HIS A 135 -7.47 3.49 -3.66
CA HIS A 135 -7.73 4.82 -3.13
C HIS A 135 -7.55 4.83 -1.61
N LYS A 136 -6.60 5.64 -1.13
CA LYS A 136 -6.40 5.88 0.30
C LYS A 136 -6.54 7.36 0.63
N THR A 137 -7.28 7.64 1.70
CA THR A 137 -7.23 8.92 2.41
C THR A 137 -6.71 8.67 3.81
N PHE A 138 -5.56 9.25 4.15
CA PHE A 138 -4.94 9.19 5.47
C PHE A 138 -5.54 10.27 6.38
N LYS A 139 -5.61 9.97 7.68
CA LYS A 139 -6.17 10.87 8.70
C LYS A 139 -5.30 10.78 9.95
N PHE A 140 -5.34 11.83 10.76
CA PHE A 140 -4.74 11.79 12.10
C PHE A 140 -5.38 10.66 12.92
N GLU A 141 -4.54 9.80 13.51
CA GLU A 141 -4.93 8.69 14.40
C GLU A 141 -4.74 9.06 15.88
#